data_AF-A0A7V2LMP3-F1
#
_entry.id   AF-A0A7V2LMP3-F1
#
_cell.length_a   1.000
_cell.length_b   1.000
_cell.length_c   1.000
_cell.angle_alpha   90.00
_cell.angle_beta   90.00
_cell.angle_gamma   90.00
#
_symmetry.space_group_name_H-M   'P 1'
#
loop_
_entity.id
_entity.type
_entity.pdbx_description
1 polymer ?
#
loop_
_entity_poly.entity_id
_entity_poly.type
_entity_poly.pdbx_seq_one_letter_code
_entity_poly.pdbx_strand_id
1 'polypeptide(L)' 'MSTLIPQWILPSPPGPEIRARFDWLHPAIVQILYSRGLVDPEEVAEFFGERVRPDDPFRMKGVSQAISRIRWA' A
#
# COMPACT_ATOMS: atom_id res chain seq x y z
N MET A 1 14.81 12.11 33.61
CA MET A 1 14.77 11.52 32.25
C MET A 1 13.41 10.87 32.09
N SER A 2 12.50 11.43 31.29
CA SER A 2 11.21 10.78 31.02
C SER A 2 11.41 9.64 30.03
N THR A 3 11.05 8.43 30.42
CA THR A 3 10.91 7.28 29.53
C THR A 3 9.64 7.45 28.70
N LEU A 4 9.79 7.53 27.37
CA LEU A 4 8.66 7.50 26.46
C LEU A 4 8.07 6.08 26.48
N ILE A 5 6.84 5.94 26.99
CA ILE A 5 6.09 4.69 26.91
C ILE A 5 5.45 4.64 25.52
N PRO A 6 5.67 3.58 24.72
CA PRO A 6 5.02 3.44 23.43
C PRO A 6 3.50 3.32 23.61
N GLN A 7 2.74 4.13 22.86
CA GLN A 7 1.29 4.11 22.85
C GLN A 7 0.78 3.43 21.57
N TRP A 8 -0.12 2.46 21.74
CA TRP A 8 -0.86 1.86 20.62
C TRP A 8 -2.01 2.78 20.22
N ILE A 9 -2.10 3.09 18.93
CA ILE A 9 -3.16 3.93 18.35
C ILE A 9 -3.90 3.10 17.31
N LEU A 10 -5.21 2.96 17.50
CA LEU A 10 -6.08 2.31 16.52
C LEU A 10 -6.53 3.35 15.48
N PRO A 11 -6.48 3.01 14.18
CA PRO A 11 -6.97 3.90 13.13
C PRO A 11 -8.49 4.03 13.18
N SER A 12 -9.00 5.19 12.75
CA SER A 12 -10.43 5.40 12.58
C SER A 12 -11.01 4.43 11.55
N PRO A 13 -12.20 3.86 11.79
CA PRO A 13 -12.83 2.97 10.82
C PRO A 13 -13.36 3.73 9.60
N PRO A 14 -13.40 3.10 8.41
CA PRO A 14 -13.97 3.72 7.21
C PRO A 14 -15.47 4.00 7.35
N GLY A 15 -15.97 5.04 6.67
CA GLY A 15 -17.40 5.30 6.57
C GLY A 15 -18.17 4.18 5.85
N PRO A 16 -19.51 4.13 5.99
CA PRO A 16 -20.34 3.15 5.28
C PRO A 16 -20.24 3.31 3.76
N GLU A 17 -20.06 4.52 3.23
CA GLU A 17 -19.87 4.73 1.79
C GLU A 17 -18.60 4.06 1.25
N ILE A 18 -17.50 4.09 2.00
CA ILE A 18 -16.25 3.43 1.63
C ILE A 18 -16.41 1.91 1.70
N ARG A 19 -17.07 1.39 2.74
CA ARG A 19 -17.33 -0.06 2.84
C ARG A 19 -18.20 -0.57 1.70
N ALA A 20 -19.24 0.17 1.33
CA ALA A 20 -20.12 -0.20 0.22
C ALA A 20 -19.39 -0.12 -1.13
N ARG A 21 -18.48 0.84 -1.31
CA ARG A 21 -17.66 0.96 -2.53
C ARG A 21 -16.72 -0.24 -2.73
N PHE A 22 -16.27 -0.85 -1.65
CA PHE A 22 -15.32 -1.97 -1.65
C PHE A 22 -15.95 -3.25 -1.07
N ASP A 23 -17.23 -3.49 -1.35
CA ASP A 23 -17.99 -4.64 -0.85
C ASP A 23 -17.45 -6.01 -1.34
N TRP A 24 -16.70 -5.99 -2.43
CA TRP A 24 -15.96 -7.13 -2.99
C TRP A 24 -14.65 -7.46 -2.25
N LEU A 25 -14.22 -6.62 -1.31
CA LEU A 25 -13.04 -6.84 -0.46
C LEU A 25 -13.46 -7.26 0.95
N HIS A 26 -12.61 -8.09 1.59
CA HIS A 26 -12.80 -8.41 3.00
C HIS A 26 -12.68 -7.13 3.85
N PRO A 27 -13.53 -6.90 4.88
CA PRO A 27 -13.55 -5.66 5.65
C PRO A 27 -12.22 -5.24 6.27
N ALA A 28 -11.39 -6.22 6.68
CA ALA A 28 -10.04 -5.94 7.19
C ALA A 28 -9.12 -5.33 6.13
N ILE A 29 -9.25 -5.75 4.86
CA ILE A 29 -8.49 -5.18 3.74
C ILE A 29 -8.97 -3.76 3.47
N VAL A 30 -10.29 -3.52 3.49
CA VAL A 30 -10.86 -2.17 3.36
C VAL A 30 -10.33 -1.24 4.47
N GLN A 31 -10.22 -1.71 5.71
CA GLN A 31 -9.62 -0.93 6.81
C GLN A 31 -8.15 -0.57 6.52
N ILE A 32 -7.35 -1.53 6.03
CA ILE A 32 -5.93 -1.30 5.72
C ILE A 32 -5.79 -0.27 4.59
N LEU A 33 -6.55 -0.41 3.51
CA LEU A 33 -6.53 0.50 2.36
C LEU A 33 -6.96 1.91 2.76
N TYR A 34 -8.06 2.03 3.51
CA TYR A 34 -8.53 3.30 4.04
C TYR A 34 -7.49 3.97 4.95
N SER A 35 -6.83 3.18 5.82
CA SER A 35 -5.76 3.69 6.70
C SER A 35 -4.53 4.17 5.93
N ARG A 36 -4.41 3.79 4.65
CA ARG A 36 -3.36 4.25 3.72
C ARG A 36 -3.81 5.39 2.82
N GLY A 37 -5.04 5.88 2.98
CA GLY A 37 -5.63 6.94 2.15
C GLY A 37 -6.17 6.45 0.80
N LEU A 38 -6.18 5.14 0.54
CA LEU A 38 -6.66 4.57 -0.71
C LEU A 38 -8.18 4.41 -0.65
N VAL A 39 -8.89 5.34 -1.29
CA VAL A 39 -10.37 5.42 -1.30
C VAL A 39 -10.97 5.38 -2.71
N ASP A 40 -10.11 5.46 -3.72
CA ASP A 40 -10.46 5.37 -5.14
C ASP A 40 -10.24 3.94 -5.68
N PRO A 41 -11.20 3.36 -6.42
CA PRO A 41 -11.05 2.01 -6.96
C PRO A 41 -9.87 1.83 -7.91
N GLU A 42 -9.48 2.85 -8.67
CA GLU A 42 -8.34 2.76 -9.58
C GLU A 42 -7.01 2.72 -8.82
N GLU A 43 -6.87 3.55 -7.79
CA GLU A 43 -5.70 3.53 -6.90
C GLU A 43 -5.58 2.19 -6.16
N VAL A 44 -6.71 1.57 -5.79
CA VAL A 44 -6.73 0.25 -5.17
C VAL A 44 -6.31 -0.85 -6.16
N ALA A 45 -6.80 -0.82 -7.39
CA ALA A 45 -6.38 -1.77 -8.44
C ALA A 45 -4.88 -1.64 -8.74
N GLU A 46 -4.39 -0.40 -8.83
CA GLU A 46 -2.97 -0.11 -8.98
C GLU A 46 -2.14 -0.60 -7.78
N PHE A 47 -2.64 -0.42 -6.56
CA PHE A 47 -2.00 -0.91 -5.34
C PHE A 47 -1.84 -2.43 -5.33
N PHE A 48 -2.82 -3.17 -5.86
CA PHE A 48 -2.73 -4.63 -6.04
C PHE A 48 -1.84 -5.05 -7.22
N GLY A 49 -1.30 -4.10 -7.99
CA GLY A 49 -0.42 -4.37 -9.12
C GLY A 49 -1.17 -4.80 -10.38
N GLU A 50 -2.48 -4.56 -10.47
CA GLU A 50 -3.26 -4.84 -11.69
C GLU A 50 -2.92 -3.87 -12.83
N ARG A 51 -2.26 -2.75 -12.54
CA ARG A 51 -1.76 -1.78 -13.52
C ARG A 51 -0.24 -1.59 -13.37
N VAL A 52 0.50 -1.79 -14.46
CA VAL A 52 1.94 -1.46 -14.53
C VAL A 52 2.10 0.03 -14.76
N ARG A 53 2.73 0.73 -13.82
CA ARG A 53 2.91 2.18 -13.91
C ARG A 53 4.10 2.57 -14.82
N PRO A 54 4.10 3.80 -15.37
CA PRO A 54 5.24 4.33 -16.13
C PRO A 54 6.53 4.46 -15.30
N ASP A 55 6.40 4.61 -13.98
CA ASP A 55 7.47 4.78 -12.98
C ASP A 55 7.95 3.44 -12.38
N ASP A 56 7.73 2.32 -13.08
CA ASP A 56 8.26 1.02 -12.69
C ASP A 56 9.79 1.10 -12.41
N PRO A 57 10.23 0.87 -11.16
CA PRO A 57 11.65 0.97 -10.79
C PRO A 57 12.52 -0.02 -11.56
N PHE A 58 11.98 -1.15 -12.04
CA PHE A 58 12.72 -2.09 -12.88
C PHE A 58 13.04 -1.51 -14.26
N ARG A 59 12.38 -0.43 -14.67
CA ARG A 59 12.68 0.31 -15.91
C ARG A 59 13.70 1.42 -15.72
N MET A 60 14.11 1.72 -14.48
CA MET A 60 15.12 2.74 -14.22
C MET A 60 16.51 2.29 -14.72
N LYS A 61 17.23 3.24 -15.33
CA LYS A 61 18.60 2.99 -15.84
C LYS A 61 19.49 2.50 -14.69
N GLY A 62 20.09 1.32 -14.88
CA GLY A 62 21.05 0.73 -13.95
C GLY A 62 20.45 -0.24 -12.91
N VAL A 63 19.12 -0.28 -12.74
CA VAL A 63 18.49 -1.18 -11.75
C VAL A 63 18.72 -2.65 -12.10
N SER A 64 18.55 -3.05 -13.37
CA SER A 64 18.84 -4.43 -13.79
C SER A 64 20.30 -4.83 -13.55
N GLN A 65 21.25 -3.90 -13.70
CA GLN A 65 22.68 -4.14 -13.44
C GLN A 65 22.94 -4.28 -11.94
N ALA A 66 22.31 -3.47 -11.10
CA ALA A 66 22.41 -3.57 -9.65
C ALA A 66 21.85 -4.90 -9.14
N ILE A 67 20.67 -5.32 -9.61
CA ILE A 67 20.07 -6.62 -9.25
C ILE A 67 20.99 -7.77 -9.63
N SER A 68 21.57 -7.74 -10.84
CA SER A 68 22.56 -8.73 -11.24
C SER A 68 23.72 -8.77 -10.24
N ARG A 69 24.35 -7.64 -9.91
CA ARG A 69 25.46 -7.63 -8.94
C ARG A 69 25.09 -8.21 -7.58
N ILE A 70 23.90 -7.93 -7.06
CA ILE A 70 23.41 -8.48 -5.78
C ILE A 70 23.22 -9.99 -5.85
N ARG A 71 22.66 -10.51 -6.95
CA ARG A 71 22.43 -11.95 -7.12
C ARG A 71 23.71 -12.78 -7.25
N TRP A 72 24.80 -12.14 -7.68
CA TRP A 72 26.10 -12.78 -7.90
C TRP A 72 27.10 -12.51 -6.75
N ALA A 73 26.67 -11.86 -5.66
CA ALA A 73 27.44 -11.70 -4.42
C ALA A 73 27.22 -12.89 -3.48
#